data_AF-A0A8J2N6Q4-F1
#
_entry.id   AF-A0A8J2N6Q4-F1
#
_cell.length_a   1.000
_cell.length_b   1.000
_cell.length_c   1.000
_cell.angle_alpha   90.00
_cell.angle_beta   90.00
_cell.angle_gamma   90.00
#
_symmetry.space_group_name_H-M   'P 1'
#
loop_
_entity.id
_entity.type
_entity.pdbx_description
1 polymer ?
#
loop_
_entity_poly.entity_id
_entity_poly.type
_entity_poly.pdbx_seq_one_letter_code
_entity_poly.pdbx_strand_id
1 'polypeptide(L)'
;MTTLSSIPAHILGVACVGRGLMALSSPRAEYGHVGLLLEPGKTPTGPGFVSPLMYFKGLREISYGAALMALQWQGNESAVTTFSAILSVVRIGDGLVVWMNGGDELRYKAAGHWITGFGFVGWVLWRWSY
;
A
#
# COMPACT_ATOMS: atom_id res chain seq x y z
N MET A 1 25.02 11.28 15.92
CA MET A 1 23.98 11.18 14.88
C MET A 1 24.09 9.78 14.28
N THR A 2 23.12 8.92 14.57
CA THR A 2 23.03 7.57 14.02
C THR A 2 22.53 7.66 12.59
N THR A 3 23.34 7.24 11.62
CA THR A 3 22.93 7.13 10.22
C THR A 3 22.10 5.86 10.07
N LEU A 4 20.78 6.00 9.93
CA LEU A 4 19.89 4.87 9.66
C LEU A 4 20.14 4.35 8.24
N SER A 5 20.07 3.04 8.04
CA SER A 5 20.25 2.45 6.70
C SER A 5 19.15 2.93 5.76
N SER A 6 19.54 3.40 4.58
CA SER A 6 18.62 3.87 3.52
C SER A 6 17.95 2.73 2.74
N ILE A 7 18.47 1.50 2.88
CA ILE A 7 18.03 0.33 2.12
C ILE A 7 16.53 0.05 2.30
N PRO A 8 15.96 0.03 3.52
CA PRO A 8 14.55 -0.30 3.70
C PRO A 8 13.62 0.71 3.04
N ALA A 9 13.92 2.01 3.11
CA ALA A 9 13.12 3.05 2.47
C ALA A 9 13.07 2.90 0.95
N HIS A 10 14.20 2.53 0.32
CA HIS A 10 14.25 2.30 -1.12
C HIS A 10 13.51 1.02 -1.52
N ILE A 11 13.69 -0.09 -0.78
CA ILE A 11 12.98 -1.34 -1.07
C ILE A 11 11.47 -1.13 -0.96
N LEU A 12 11.02 -0.50 0.12
CA LEU A 12 9.59 -0.22 0.34
C LEU A 12 9.04 0.76 -0.69
N GLY A 13 9.84 1.77 -1.05
CA GLY A 13 9.50 2.73 -2.10
C GLY A 13 9.32 2.07 -3.47
N VAL A 14 10.28 1.25 -3.88
CA VAL A 14 10.21 0.45 -5.12
C VAL A 14 9.02 -0.50 -5.10
N ALA A 15 8.75 -1.15 -3.96
CA ALA A 15 7.59 -2.03 -3.83
C ALA A 15 6.27 -1.26 -4.04
N CYS A 16 6.11 -0.08 -3.44
CA CYS A 16 4.94 0.76 -3.64
C CYS A 16 4.78 1.21 -5.10
N VAL A 17 5.86 1.64 -5.75
CA VAL A 17 5.85 2.00 -7.17
C VAL A 17 5.46 0.80 -8.04
N GLY A 18 6.05 -0.36 -7.81
CA GLY A 18 5.75 -1.58 -8.56
C GLY A 18 4.29 -2.01 -8.43
N ARG A 19 3.74 -1.98 -7.21
CA ARG A 19 2.31 -2.26 -6.96
C ARG A 19 1.41 -1.26 -7.68
N GLY A 20 1.74 0.02 -7.63
CA GLY A 20 0.95 1.03 -8.32
C GLY A 20 1.02 0.91 -9.86
N LEU A 21 2.18 0.58 -10.43
CA LEU A 21 2.31 0.28 -11.87
C LEU A 21 1.53 -0.96 -12.28
N MET A 22 1.46 -1.98 -11.41
CA MET A 22 0.63 -3.17 -11.65
C MET A 22 -0.87 -2.80 -11.64
N ALA A 23 -1.30 -1.92 -10.73
CA ALA A 23 -2.66 -1.42 -10.69
C ALA A 23 -3.03 -0.63 -11.97
N LEU A 24 -2.08 0.10 -12.56
CA LEU A 24 -2.32 0.85 -13.80
C LEU A 24 -2.33 -0.04 -15.05
N SER A 25 -1.44 -1.03 -15.12
CA SER A 25 -1.30 -1.91 -16.28
C SER A 25 -2.29 -3.08 -16.29
N SER A 26 -2.62 -3.61 -15.12
CA SER A 26 -3.49 -4.79 -14.95
C SER A 26 -4.52 -4.59 -13.83
N PRO A 27 -5.36 -3.54 -13.90
CA PRO A 27 -6.25 -3.13 -12.81
C PRO A 27 -7.26 -4.22 -12.41
N ARG A 28 -7.73 -5.03 -13.37
CA ARG A 28 -8.65 -6.15 -13.08
C ARG A 28 -7.98 -7.23 -12.23
N ALA A 29 -6.73 -7.58 -12.52
CA ALA A 29 -5.98 -8.55 -11.73
C ALA A 29 -5.64 -7.99 -10.34
N GLU A 30 -5.44 -6.68 -10.25
CA GLU A 30 -5.12 -6.00 -9.01
C GLU A 30 -6.22 -6.12 -7.94
N TYR A 31 -7.50 -6.20 -8.33
CA TYR A 31 -8.58 -6.52 -7.39
C TYR A 31 -8.30 -7.81 -6.60
N GLY A 32 -7.94 -8.88 -7.32
CA GLY A 32 -7.56 -10.14 -6.71
C GLY A 32 -6.33 -10.01 -5.82
N HIS A 33 -5.30 -9.27 -6.25
CA HIS A 33 -4.10 -9.07 -5.43
C HIS A 33 -4.36 -8.26 -4.15
N VAL A 34 -5.15 -7.20 -4.24
CA VAL A 34 -5.55 -6.37 -3.09
C VAL A 34 -6.48 -7.14 -2.15
N GLY A 35 -7.31 -8.04 -2.70
CA GLY A 35 -8.31 -8.79 -1.95
C GLY A 35 -9.70 -8.16 -1.99
N LEU A 36 -10.01 -7.44 -3.06
CA LEU A 36 -11.33 -6.89 -3.32
C LEU A 36 -12.01 -7.68 -4.45
N LEU A 37 -13.32 -7.81 -4.35
CA LEU A 37 -14.14 -8.30 -5.45
C LEU A 37 -14.28 -7.20 -6.51
N LEU A 38 -14.43 -7.59 -7.77
CA LEU A 38 -14.75 -6.64 -8.84
C LEU A 38 -16.07 -5.94 -8.54
N GLU A 39 -16.21 -4.70 -9.03
CA GLU A 39 -17.47 -3.98 -8.92
C GLU A 39 -18.58 -4.76 -9.63
N PRO A 40 -19.79 -4.81 -9.05
CA PRO A 40 -20.91 -5.53 -9.65
C PRO A 40 -21.23 -4.97 -11.04
N GLY A 41 -21.50 -5.86 -12.01
CA GLY A 41 -21.85 -5.46 -13.36
C GLY A 41 -23.14 -4.63 -13.41
N LYS A 42 -23.33 -3.86 -14.51
CA LYS A 42 -24.58 -3.09 -14.74
C LYS A 42 -25.83 -3.98 -14.79
N THR A 43 -25.66 -5.28 -15.03
CA THR A 43 -26.71 -6.30 -14.98
C THR A 43 -26.31 -7.40 -13.99
N PRO A 44 -27.27 -8.09 -13.35
CA PRO A 44 -26.98 -9.12 -12.34
C PRO A 44 -26.11 -10.28 -12.84
N THR A 45 -26.13 -10.55 -14.14
CA THR A 45 -25.36 -11.61 -14.82
C THR A 45 -24.16 -11.07 -15.60
N GLY A 46 -23.97 -9.74 -15.60
CA GLY A 46 -22.88 -9.10 -16.32
C GLY A 46 -21.54 -9.31 -15.64
N PRO A 47 -20.43 -9.36 -16.41
CA PRO A 47 -19.11 -9.44 -15.82
C PRO A 47 -18.85 -8.19 -14.96
N GLY A 48 -18.24 -8.38 -13.79
CA GLY A 48 -17.81 -7.27 -12.95
C GLY A 48 -16.86 -6.33 -13.69
N PHE A 49 -16.85 -5.06 -13.31
CA PHE A 49 -16.05 -4.03 -13.96
C PHE A 49 -14.96 -3.46 -13.04
N VAL A 50 -14.00 -2.77 -13.66
CA VAL A 50 -12.91 -2.11 -12.94
C VAL A 50 -13.35 -0.70 -12.58
N SER A 51 -13.38 -0.37 -11.28
CA SER A 51 -13.61 1.00 -10.84
C SER A 51 -12.46 1.92 -11.26
N PRO A 52 -12.74 3.16 -11.72
CA PRO A 52 -11.71 4.19 -11.88
C PRO A 52 -10.86 4.40 -10.61
N LEU A 53 -11.41 4.10 -9.43
CA LEU A 53 -10.70 4.17 -8.16
C LEU A 53 -9.47 3.25 -8.11
N MET A 54 -9.45 2.15 -8.87
CA MET A 54 -8.28 1.28 -8.95
C MET A 54 -7.07 2.00 -9.58
N TYR A 55 -7.30 2.84 -10.59
CA TYR A 55 -6.25 3.66 -11.19
C TYR A 55 -5.79 4.77 -10.24
N PHE A 56 -6.71 5.39 -9.51
CA PHE A 56 -6.36 6.36 -8.47
C PHE A 56 -5.56 5.73 -7.33
N LYS A 57 -5.89 4.51 -6.91
CA LYS A 57 -5.05 3.72 -5.99
C LYS A 57 -3.64 3.56 -6.56
N GLY A 58 -3.53 3.14 -7.83
CA GLY A 58 -2.23 2.95 -8.48
C GLY A 58 -1.35 4.20 -8.45
N LEU A 59 -1.92 5.35 -8.81
CA LEU A 59 -1.23 6.64 -8.73
C LEU A 59 -0.83 7.02 -7.30
N ARG A 60 -1.69 6.74 -6.31
CA ARG A 60 -1.37 6.99 -4.90
C ARG A 60 -0.20 6.14 -4.42
N GLU A 61 -0.17 4.84 -4.75
CA GLU A 61 0.93 3.97 -4.35
C GLU A 61 2.26 4.37 -5.00
N ILE A 62 2.24 4.74 -6.29
CA ILE A 62 3.43 5.30 -6.96
C ILE A 62 3.89 6.56 -6.24
N SER A 63 2.96 7.48 -5.93
CA SER A 63 3.29 8.74 -5.25
C SER A 63 3.88 8.50 -3.87
N TYR A 64 3.35 7.55 -3.11
CA TYR A 64 3.89 7.17 -1.81
C TYR A 64 5.31 6.61 -1.93
N GLY A 65 5.53 5.69 -2.87
CA GLY A 65 6.85 5.11 -3.07
C GLY A 65 7.89 6.14 -3.51
N ALA A 66 7.53 6.99 -4.47
CA ALA A 66 8.37 8.09 -4.93
C ALA A 66 8.69 9.09 -3.82
N ALA A 67 7.69 9.48 -3.01
CA ALA A 67 7.90 10.37 -1.87
C ALA A 67 8.85 9.76 -0.84
N LEU A 68 8.66 8.49 -0.47
CA LEU A 68 9.53 7.81 0.50
C LEU A 68 10.98 7.76 0.01
N MET A 69 11.20 7.41 -1.26
CA MET A 69 12.54 7.39 -1.86
C MET A 69 13.15 8.78 -1.95
N ALA A 70 12.39 9.79 -2.36
CA ALA A 70 12.88 11.17 -2.47
C ALA A 70 13.27 11.76 -1.11
N LEU A 71 12.46 11.53 -0.06
CA LEU A 71 12.78 11.97 1.30
C LEU A 71 14.05 11.29 1.83
N GLN A 72 14.21 9.99 1.54
CA GLN A 72 15.42 9.27 1.88
C GLN A 72 16.65 9.76 1.10
N TRP A 73 16.51 10.04 -0.19
CA TRP A 73 17.57 10.61 -1.03
C TRP A 73 18.04 11.95 -0.47
N GLN A 74 17.11 12.79 -0.02
CA GLN A 74 17.40 14.08 0.61
C GLN A 74 18.05 13.96 2.00
N GLY A 75 18.21 12.74 2.53
CA GLY A 75 18.75 12.50 3.87
C GLY A 75 17.81 12.97 4.99
N ASN A 76 16.52 13.17 4.71
CA ASN A 76 15.56 13.65 5.70
C ASN A 76 14.97 12.47 6.50
N GLU A 77 15.77 11.96 7.43
CA GLU A 77 15.42 10.79 8.24
C GLU A 77 14.16 11.00 9.10
N SER A 78 13.90 12.24 9.55
CA SER A 78 12.68 12.57 10.32
C SER A 78 11.44 12.47 9.44
N ALA A 79 11.51 13.02 8.21
CA ALA A 79 10.40 12.92 7.26
C ALA A 79 10.16 11.47 6.79
N VAL A 80 11.21 10.68 6.56
CA VAL A 80 11.07 9.24 6.25
C VAL A 80 10.34 8.50 7.36
N THR A 81 10.70 8.76 8.62
CA THR A 81 10.05 8.13 9.78
C THR A 81 8.58 8.54 9.88
N THR A 82 8.31 9.85 9.77
CA THR A 82 6.95 10.41 9.83
C THR A 82 6.08 9.86 8.70
N PHE A 83 6.62 9.84 7.47
CA PHE A 83 5.90 9.33 6.31
C PHE A 83 5.64 7.82 6.41
N SER A 84 6.60 7.05 6.92
CA SER A 84 6.41 5.62 7.20
C SER A 84 5.32 5.38 8.25
N ALA A 85 5.21 6.25 9.26
CA ALA A 85 4.13 6.19 10.23
C ALA A 85 2.77 6.44 9.57
N ILE A 86 2.67 7.41 8.68
CA ILE A 86 1.45 7.67 7.90
C ILE A 86 1.12 6.46 7.02
N LEU A 87 2.10 5.88 6.32
CA LEU A 87 1.89 4.67 5.51
C LEU A 87 1.41 3.49 6.34
N SER A 88 1.88 3.34 7.58
CA SER A 88 1.38 2.30 8.47
C SER A 88 -0.13 2.39 8.69
N VAL A 89 -0.64 3.61 8.90
CA VAL A 89 -2.08 3.87 9.08
C VAL A 89 -2.84 3.56 7.79
N VAL A 90 -2.31 3.98 6.63
CA VAL A 90 -2.90 3.67 5.32
C VAL A 90 -3.02 2.15 5.14
N ARG A 91 -1.94 1.40 5.39
CA ARG A 91 -1.92 -0.07 5.23
C ARG A 91 -2.86 -0.78 6.19
N ILE A 92 -2.98 -0.29 7.43
CA ILE A 92 -3.95 -0.85 8.39
C ILE A 92 -5.38 -0.58 7.91
N GLY A 93 -5.65 0.63 7.42
CA GLY A 93 -6.93 1.02 6.83
C GLY A 93 -7.27 0.20 5.58
N ASP A 94 -6.31 -0.02 4.68
CA ASP A 94 -6.49 -0.90 3.51
C ASP A 94 -6.93 -2.31 3.92
N GLY A 95 -6.30 -2.85 4.97
CA GLY A 95 -6.68 -4.16 5.52
C GLY A 95 -8.10 -4.17 6.08
N LEU A 96 -8.53 -3.09 6.74
CA LEU A 96 -9.92 -2.96 7.21
C LEU A 96 -10.91 -2.91 6.04
N VAL A 97 -10.61 -2.13 4.99
CA VAL A 97 -11.45 -2.06 3.79
C VAL A 97 -11.56 -3.43 3.12
N VAL A 98 -10.45 -4.17 2.99
CA VAL A 98 -10.44 -5.53 2.43
C VAL A 98 -11.22 -6.50 3.30
N TRP A 99 -11.09 -6.41 4.62
CA TRP A 99 -11.85 -7.25 5.55
C TRP A 99 -13.36 -7.06 5.38
N MET A 100 -13.81 -5.82 5.19
CA MET A 100 -15.22 -5.47 5.04
C MET A 100 -15.79 -5.77 3.64
N ASN A 101 -14.98 -5.66 2.59
CA ASN A 101 -15.44 -5.66 1.20
C ASN A 101 -14.92 -6.81 0.34
N GLY A 102 -14.00 -7.64 0.85
CA GLY A 102 -13.43 -8.78 0.12
C GLY A 102 -14.34 -10.00 0.03
N GLY A 103 -15.50 -9.98 0.69
CA GLY A 103 -16.37 -11.15 0.82
C GLY A 103 -15.69 -12.32 1.53
N ASP A 104 -16.35 -13.47 1.60
CA ASP A 104 -15.77 -14.66 2.25
C ASP A 104 -14.53 -15.19 1.50
N GLU A 105 -14.45 -14.95 0.19
CA GLU A 105 -13.39 -15.46 -0.66
C GLU A 105 -12.07 -14.71 -0.49
N LEU A 106 -12.09 -13.38 -0.31
CA LEU A 106 -10.86 -12.57 -0.35
C LEU A 106 -10.55 -11.80 0.94
N ARG A 107 -11.47 -11.73 1.91
CA ARG A 107 -11.23 -11.01 3.18
C ARG A 107 -9.98 -11.46 3.92
N TYR A 108 -9.56 -12.73 3.76
CA TYR A 108 -8.34 -13.26 4.37
C TYR A 108 -7.08 -12.49 3.95
N LYS A 109 -7.09 -11.84 2.79
CA LYS A 109 -5.98 -11.01 2.30
C LYS A 109 -5.78 -9.74 3.13
N ALA A 110 -6.76 -9.32 3.93
CA ALA A 110 -6.61 -8.25 4.93
C ALA A 110 -5.39 -8.48 5.84
N ALA A 111 -5.09 -9.75 6.17
CA ALA A 111 -3.94 -10.11 6.99
C ALA A 111 -2.63 -9.63 6.36
N GLY A 112 -2.47 -9.74 5.04
CA GLY A 112 -1.27 -9.25 4.34
C GLY A 112 -1.10 -7.73 4.48
N HIS A 113 -2.20 -6.99 4.42
CA HIS A 113 -2.19 -5.54 4.65
C HIS A 113 -1.78 -5.20 6.08
N TRP A 114 -2.37 -5.86 7.07
CA TRP A 114 -2.03 -5.65 8.47
C TRP A 114 -0.60 -6.05 8.83
N ILE A 115 -0.09 -7.17 8.31
CA ILE A 115 1.31 -7.57 8.49
C ILE A 115 2.24 -6.45 8.00
N THR A 116 1.98 -5.91 6.80
CA THR A 116 2.79 -4.78 6.30
C THR A 116 2.61 -3.52 7.13
N GLY A 117 1.38 -3.19 7.55
CA GLY A 117 1.08 -2.01 8.36
C GLY A 117 1.76 -2.05 9.74
N PHE A 118 1.62 -3.15 10.46
CA PHE A 118 2.30 -3.35 11.74
C PHE A 118 3.82 -3.47 11.58
N GLY A 119 4.30 -4.02 10.46
CA GLY A 119 5.71 -3.96 10.09
C GLY A 119 6.24 -2.52 10.00
N PHE A 120 5.48 -1.62 9.36
CA PHE A 120 5.81 -0.19 9.34
C PHE A 120 5.76 0.42 10.73
N VAL A 121 4.76 0.10 11.57
CA VAL A 121 4.72 0.59 12.97
C VAL A 121 5.97 0.16 13.74
N GLY A 122 6.34 -1.12 13.66
CA GLY A 122 7.54 -1.64 14.32
C GLY A 122 8.81 -0.94 13.83
N TRP A 123 8.92 -0.70 12.51
CA TRP A 123 10.05 0.03 11.95
C TRP A 123 10.10 1.48 12.42
N VAL A 124 8.97 2.18 12.50
CA VAL A 124 8.87 3.55 13.01
C VAL A 124 9.28 3.62 14.49
N LEU A 125 8.75 2.72 15.32
CA LEU A 125 9.11 2.66 16.74
C LEU A 125 10.60 2.39 16.94
N TRP A 126 11.18 1.50 16.14
CA TRP A 126 12.62 1.26 16.14
C TRP A 126 13.40 2.52 15.74
N ARG A 127 12.98 3.23 14.67
CA ARG A 127 13.63 4.50 14.25
C ARG A 127 13.55 5.60 15.30
N TRP A 128 12.46 5.68 16.08
CA TRP A 128 12.32 6.66 17.18
C TRP A 128 13.16 6.34 18.42
N SER A 129 13.68 5.11 18.54
CA SER A 129 14.54 4.73 19.66
C SER A 129 16.01 5.18 19.53
N TYR A 130 16.37 5.80 18.40
CA TYR A 130 17.69 6.36 18.10
C TYR A 130 17.67 7.89 18.03
#